data_AF-A0A8X7NPD5-F1
#
_entry.id   AF-A0A8X7NPD5-F1
#
_cell.length_a   1.000
_cell.length_b   1.000
_cell.length_c   1.000
_cell.angle_alpha   90.00
_cell.angle_beta   90.00
_cell.angle_gamma   90.00
#
_symmetry.space_group_name_H-M   'P 1'
#
loop_
_entity.id
_entity.type
_entity.pdbx_description
1 polymer ?
#
loop_
_entity_poly.entity_id
_entity_poly.type
_entity_poly.pdbx_seq_one_letter_code
_entity_poly.pdbx_strand_id
1 'polypeptide(L)'
;MHMPKHSRIKPVYDSDSSEDEAYYQQSSVPNRSRKHKDLHQEDDELATISFGTLRDAQSKLQNEKVSRKNEIDSDGFFEESDSDSGPEETNTNSHKKRSKHAPAEASSKKPVSRIRDIQGLPSRKSQTLHTDIRFDAAYGKADITQTRKNYAFLDEYRKQEIQNMEQILKDKKSKLDEDQKEEIKLKLQSLKSRMDTLKNHDLETQILKEYKKKQYLDVKEGKSSQPYFLKRGDKRKILQKAKYDSMKPKQREKAMERKRKKRLGKEFRQLEFRSRNV
;
A
#
# COMPACT_ATOMS: atom_id res chain seq x y z
N MET A 1 11.71 3.96 -37.03
CA MET A 1 10.51 3.60 -36.24
C MET A 1 10.84 3.70 -34.76
N HIS A 2 10.16 4.58 -34.02
CA HIS A 2 10.34 4.76 -32.58
C HIS A 2 9.50 3.72 -31.82
N MET A 3 10.13 2.83 -31.06
CA MET A 3 9.44 1.85 -30.22
C MET A 3 9.05 2.44 -28.86
N PRO A 4 7.86 2.13 -28.32
CA PRO A 4 7.42 2.64 -27.03
C PRO A 4 8.24 2.04 -25.88
N LYS A 5 8.73 2.91 -24.99
CA LYS A 5 9.47 2.52 -23.78
C LYS A 5 8.50 1.81 -22.82
N HIS A 6 8.73 0.51 -22.61
CA HIS A 6 7.96 -0.27 -21.65
C HIS A 6 8.36 0.14 -20.23
N SER A 7 7.41 0.67 -19.46
CA SER A 7 7.61 0.94 -18.04
C SER A 7 7.69 -0.40 -17.29
N ARG A 8 8.84 -0.68 -16.67
CA ARG A 8 8.96 -1.79 -15.73
C ARG A 8 8.14 -1.43 -14.50
N ILE A 9 6.93 -1.98 -14.40
CA ILE A 9 6.13 -1.92 -13.18
C ILE A 9 6.89 -2.74 -12.15
N LYS A 10 7.62 -2.06 -11.25
CA LYS A 10 8.16 -2.68 -10.05
C LYS A 10 6.97 -3.25 -9.27
N PRO A 11 7.03 -4.50 -8.76
CA PRO A 11 6.02 -4.95 -7.82
C PRO A 11 6.04 -3.99 -6.62
N VAL A 12 4.88 -3.42 -6.30
CA VAL A 12 4.69 -2.65 -5.07
C VAL A 12 4.75 -3.65 -3.94
N TYR A 13 5.91 -3.79 -3.32
CA TYR A 13 6.00 -4.35 -1.98
C TYR A 13 5.34 -3.33 -1.05
N ASP A 14 4.13 -3.64 -0.60
CA ASP A 14 3.52 -2.96 0.52
C ASP A 14 4.36 -3.34 1.76
N SER A 15 5.33 -2.50 2.12
CA SER A 15 6.21 -2.73 3.28
C SER A 15 5.49 -2.44 4.61
N ASP A 16 4.20 -2.77 4.72
CA ASP A 16 3.37 -2.48 5.89
C ASP A 16 2.85 -3.76 6.57
N SER A 17 3.61 -4.85 6.43
CA SER A 17 3.38 -6.11 7.14
C SER A 17 4.67 -6.63 7.78
N SER A 18 5.19 -5.88 8.75
CA SER A 18 6.05 -6.43 9.79
C SER A 18 5.22 -6.51 11.08
N GLU A 19 4.77 -7.72 11.37
CA GLU A 19 4.26 -8.14 12.67
C GLU A 19 5.43 -8.14 13.65
N ASP A 20 5.44 -7.20 14.58
CA ASP A 20 6.11 -7.37 15.87
C ASP A 20 5.05 -7.21 16.95
N GLU A 21 4.49 -8.36 17.34
CA GLU A 21 3.53 -8.47 18.43
C GLU A 21 4.31 -8.46 19.75
N ALA A 22 4.67 -7.25 20.21
CA ALA A 22 5.23 -7.05 21.55
C ALA A 22 4.08 -6.79 22.54
N TYR A 23 3.84 -7.79 23.39
CA TYR A 23 2.92 -7.73 24.53
C TYR A 23 3.49 -6.77 25.60
N TYR A 24 3.06 -5.51 25.58
CA TYR A 24 3.33 -4.56 26.67
C TYR A 24 2.10 -4.37 27.54
N GLN A 25 2.21 -4.88 28.76
CA GLN A 25 1.25 -4.74 29.83
C GLN A 25 1.51 -3.39 30.51
N GLN A 26 0.69 -2.37 30.20
CA GLN A 26 0.76 -1.07 30.88
C GLN A 26 -0.51 -0.85 31.70
N SER A 27 -0.28 -0.68 33.00
CA SER A 27 -1.22 -0.31 34.05
C SER A 27 -1.99 0.96 33.71
N SER A 28 -3.32 0.86 33.68
CA SER A 28 -4.23 1.99 33.54
C SER A 28 -4.42 2.72 34.87
N VAL A 29 -4.08 4.00 34.90
CA VAL A 29 -4.61 4.96 35.90
C VAL A 29 -5.95 5.52 35.39
N PRO A 30 -7.00 5.59 36.22
CA PRO A 30 -8.31 6.06 35.77
C PRO A 30 -8.34 7.59 35.71
N ASN A 31 -8.58 8.14 34.52
CA ASN A 31 -8.80 9.57 34.35
C ASN A 31 -10.29 9.89 34.57
N ARG A 32 -10.56 10.75 35.56
CA ARG A 32 -11.90 11.13 36.02
C ARG A 32 -12.56 12.01 34.97
N SER A 33 -13.65 11.53 34.36
CA SER A 33 -14.45 12.32 33.41
C SER A 33 -15.23 13.42 34.16
N ARG A 34 -14.95 14.69 33.88
CA ARG A 34 -15.90 15.78 34.14
C ARG A 34 -16.77 15.94 32.89
N LYS A 35 -18.07 15.70 33.03
CA LYS A 35 -19.09 16.06 32.04
C LYS A 35 -19.14 17.59 31.97
N HIS A 36 -18.92 18.15 30.78
CA HIS A 36 -19.29 19.53 30.48
C HIS A 36 -20.31 19.51 29.33
N LYS A 37 -21.35 20.33 29.51
CA LYS A 37 -22.57 20.41 28.71
C LYS A 37 -22.32 20.98 27.31
N ASP A 38 -23.10 20.47 26.36
CA ASP A 38 -23.25 20.87 24.97
C ASP A 38 -23.49 22.37 24.78
N LEU A 39 -22.48 23.09 24.28
CA LEU A 39 -22.58 24.31 23.48
C LEU A 39 -21.30 24.34 22.63
N HIS A 40 -21.40 24.69 21.33
CA HIS A 40 -20.32 24.80 20.32
C HIS A 40 -20.09 23.60 19.36
N GLN A 41 -21.06 23.37 18.46
CA GLN A 41 -20.85 22.46 17.32
C GLN A 41 -19.81 22.99 16.31
N GLU A 42 -19.55 24.30 16.24
CA GLU A 42 -18.56 24.87 15.32
C GLU A 42 -17.12 24.83 15.88
N ASP A 43 -16.93 24.96 17.20
CA ASP A 43 -15.60 24.91 17.81
C ASP A 43 -15.08 23.48 17.94
N ASP A 44 -15.97 22.48 18.01
CA ASP A 44 -15.60 21.06 17.98
C ASP A 44 -15.04 20.63 16.61
N GLU A 45 -15.53 21.22 15.53
CA GLU A 45 -14.99 20.97 14.18
C GLU A 45 -13.56 21.52 14.08
N LEU A 46 -13.30 22.72 14.59
CA LEU A 46 -11.94 23.28 14.63
C LEU A 46 -11.01 22.51 15.58
N ALA A 47 -11.52 22.03 16.72
CA ALA A 47 -10.76 21.22 17.67
C ALA A 47 -10.44 19.80 17.14
N THR A 48 -11.19 19.28 16.16
CA THR A 48 -10.93 17.97 15.55
C THR A 48 -9.94 18.02 14.38
N ILE A 49 -9.64 19.22 13.86
CA ILE A 49 -8.63 19.44 12.82
C ILE A 49 -7.24 19.38 13.46
N SER A 50 -6.35 18.55 12.92
CA SER A 50 -4.98 18.47 13.44
C SER A 50 -4.17 19.69 13.02
N PHE A 51 -3.21 20.09 13.85
CA PHE A 51 -2.24 21.13 13.53
C PHE A 51 -1.50 20.87 12.19
N GLY A 52 -1.25 19.59 11.85
CA GLY A 52 -0.68 19.22 10.55
C GLY A 52 -1.58 19.61 9.37
N THR A 53 -2.89 19.38 9.48
CA THR A 53 -3.85 19.78 8.43
C THR A 53 -4.00 21.29 8.29
N LEU A 54 -3.90 22.04 9.39
CA LEU A 54 -3.88 23.50 9.37
C LEU A 54 -2.60 24.02 8.68
N ARG A 55 -1.44 23.41 8.97
CA ARG A 55 -0.18 23.76 8.32
C ARG A 55 -0.17 23.43 6.83
N ASP A 56 -0.70 22.28 6.43
CA ASP A 56 -0.85 21.92 5.02
C ASP A 56 -1.73 22.94 4.29
N ALA A 57 -2.87 23.33 4.88
CA ALA A 57 -3.72 24.38 4.35
C ALA A 57 -2.99 25.72 4.22
N GLN A 58 -2.22 26.12 5.24
CA GLN A 58 -1.38 27.33 5.20
C GLN A 58 -0.35 27.27 4.06
N SER A 59 0.33 26.14 3.87
CA SER A 59 1.33 25.97 2.81
C SER A 59 0.71 26.04 1.41
N LYS A 60 -0.47 25.46 1.21
CA LYS A 60 -1.21 25.54 -0.06
C LYS A 60 -1.61 26.98 -0.36
N LEU A 61 -2.09 27.72 0.65
CA LEU A 61 -2.42 29.14 0.51
C LEU A 61 -1.18 30.00 0.20
N GLN A 62 -0.01 29.70 0.79
CA GLN A 62 1.24 30.40 0.46
C GLN A 62 1.67 30.11 -0.98
N ASN A 63 1.62 28.85 -1.42
CA ASN A 63 1.97 28.48 -2.80
C ASN A 63 1.01 29.10 -3.81
N GLU A 64 -0.29 29.14 -3.52
CA GLU A 64 -1.26 29.84 -4.38
C GLU A 64 -0.97 31.35 -4.44
N LYS A 65 -0.59 31.98 -3.32
CA LYS A 65 -0.18 33.40 -3.32
C LYS A 65 1.07 33.65 -4.17
N VAL A 66 2.06 32.76 -4.15
CA VAL A 66 3.25 32.85 -5.02
C VAL A 66 2.86 32.68 -6.49
N SER A 67 2.01 31.71 -6.82
CA SER A 67 1.54 31.54 -8.20
C SER A 67 0.73 32.74 -8.72
N ARG A 68 -0.10 33.37 -7.87
CA ARG A 68 -0.85 34.59 -8.24
C ARG A 68 0.05 35.83 -8.34
N LYS A 69 1.16 35.88 -7.60
CA LYS A 69 2.15 36.97 -7.69
C LYS A 69 2.97 36.88 -8.99
N ASN A 70 3.29 35.67 -9.44
CA ASN A 70 3.98 35.44 -10.72
C ASN A 70 3.12 35.69 -11.96
N GLU A 71 1.78 35.78 -11.83
CA GLU A 71 0.89 36.18 -12.94
C GLU A 71 0.74 37.70 -13.07
N ILE A 72 1.17 38.49 -12.08
CA ILE A 72 1.04 39.96 -12.08
C ILE A 72 2.34 40.66 -12.50
N ASP A 73 3.51 40.06 -12.26
CA ASP A 73 4.83 40.62 -12.61
C ASP A 73 5.40 40.04 -13.92
N SER A 74 4.62 40.09 -15.02
CA SER A 74 5.10 39.82 -16.39
C SER A 74 5.48 41.12 -17.11
N ASP A 75 6.29 41.97 -16.47
CA ASP A 75 7.10 42.98 -17.16
C ASP A 75 8.27 43.40 -16.25
N GLY A 76 9.44 42.78 -16.39
CA GLY A 76 10.56 43.09 -15.50
C GLY A 76 11.68 42.06 -15.47
N PHE A 77 12.47 42.03 -16.53
CA PHE A 77 13.85 41.55 -16.62
C PHE A 77 14.67 41.65 -15.31
N PHE A 78 14.93 40.51 -14.65
CA PHE A 78 16.19 40.20 -13.96
C PHE A 78 16.29 38.68 -13.70
N GLU A 79 17.15 38.02 -14.47
CA GLU A 79 17.49 36.60 -14.30
C GLU A 79 18.71 36.52 -13.38
N GLU A 80 18.50 36.24 -12.09
CA GLU A 80 19.56 35.82 -11.17
C GLU A 80 19.20 34.42 -10.64
N SER A 81 19.87 33.44 -11.26
CA SER A 81 19.68 32.02 -11.05
C SER A 81 20.51 31.54 -9.86
N ASP A 82 19.97 31.62 -8.65
CA ASP A 82 20.43 30.81 -7.51
C ASP A 82 19.51 29.58 -7.37
N SER A 83 19.84 28.55 -8.14
CA SER A 83 19.22 27.22 -8.01
C SER A 83 20.16 26.32 -7.22
N ASP A 84 19.97 26.29 -5.91
CA ASP A 84 20.47 25.23 -5.02
C ASP A 84 19.65 23.94 -5.26
N SER A 85 19.85 23.35 -6.43
CA SER A 85 19.30 22.05 -6.79
C SER A 85 20.35 21.00 -6.45
N GLY A 86 20.10 20.25 -5.37
CA GLY A 86 20.86 19.04 -5.04
C GLY A 86 20.94 18.09 -6.24
N PRO A 87 21.95 17.20 -6.31
CA PRO A 87 22.24 16.44 -7.52
C PRO A 87 21.10 15.47 -7.85
N GLU A 88 20.19 15.92 -8.72
CA GLU A 88 19.31 15.07 -9.51
C GLU A 88 20.22 14.15 -10.36
N GLU A 89 20.26 12.87 -9.99
CA GLU A 89 20.79 11.80 -10.84
C GLU A 89 19.89 11.64 -12.09
N THR A 90 19.93 12.64 -12.95
CA THR A 90 19.45 12.48 -14.32
C THR A 90 20.37 11.47 -14.97
N ASN A 91 19.85 10.26 -15.20
CA ASN A 91 20.50 9.20 -15.96
C ASN A 91 20.64 9.61 -17.44
N THR A 92 21.44 10.64 -17.70
CA THR A 92 21.95 11.00 -19.01
C THR A 92 23.25 10.25 -19.24
N ASN A 93 23.17 8.92 -19.31
CA ASN A 93 24.30 8.06 -19.68
C ASN A 93 24.61 8.20 -21.18
N SER A 94 25.08 9.38 -21.56
CA SER A 94 25.94 9.56 -22.72
C SER A 94 27.10 10.43 -22.28
N HIS A 95 28.05 9.86 -21.54
CA HIS A 95 29.38 10.46 -21.46
C HIS A 95 29.91 10.49 -22.88
N LYS A 96 29.81 11.67 -23.51
CA LYS A 96 30.33 11.90 -24.86
C LYS A 96 31.83 11.59 -24.80
N LYS A 97 32.29 10.68 -25.66
CA LYS A 97 33.73 10.37 -25.73
C LYS A 97 34.48 11.66 -26.02
N ARG A 98 35.53 11.93 -25.24
CA ARG A 98 36.41 13.11 -25.41
C ARG A 98 37.05 13.19 -26.81
N SER A 99 37.21 12.06 -27.51
CA SER A 99 37.55 12.01 -28.94
C SER A 99 37.06 10.69 -29.58
N LYS A 100 37.06 10.59 -30.92
CA LYS A 100 36.67 9.37 -31.65
C LYS A 100 37.56 8.16 -31.34
N HIS A 101 38.83 8.41 -30.99
CA HIS A 101 39.81 7.37 -30.65
C HIS A 101 40.00 7.18 -29.14
N ALA A 102 39.23 7.87 -28.29
CA ALA A 102 39.32 7.69 -26.86
C ALA A 102 38.69 6.36 -26.42
N PRO A 103 39.31 5.62 -25.47
CA PRO A 103 38.72 4.43 -24.88
C PRO A 103 37.42 4.78 -24.13
N ALA A 104 36.53 3.79 -23.99
CA ALA A 104 35.28 3.96 -23.27
C ALA A 104 35.49 3.74 -21.76
N GLU A 105 35.04 4.67 -20.94
CA GLU A 105 35.05 4.55 -19.48
C GLU A 105 33.82 3.74 -19.02
N ALA A 106 34.03 2.79 -18.10
CA ALA A 106 32.97 1.98 -17.49
C ALA A 106 33.07 2.05 -15.96
N SER A 107 31.93 2.12 -15.27
CA SER A 107 31.89 2.22 -13.80
C SER A 107 32.31 0.91 -13.13
N SER A 108 33.27 0.98 -12.22
CA SER A 108 33.74 -0.17 -11.41
C SER A 108 32.66 -0.75 -10.48
N LYS A 109 31.60 0.02 -10.18
CA LYS A 109 30.47 -0.43 -9.35
C LYS A 109 29.63 -1.51 -10.04
N LYS A 110 29.73 -1.65 -11.37
CA LYS A 110 28.99 -2.65 -12.14
C LYS A 110 29.95 -3.79 -12.52
N PRO A 111 29.76 -5.01 -11.99
CA PRO A 111 30.61 -6.14 -12.36
C PRO A 111 30.43 -6.48 -13.84
N VAL A 112 31.52 -6.89 -14.49
CA VAL A 112 31.50 -7.32 -15.89
C VAL A 112 30.73 -8.65 -16.02
N SER A 113 29.96 -8.82 -17.10
CA SER A 113 29.24 -10.07 -17.36
C SER A 113 30.22 -11.23 -17.62
N ARG A 114 30.05 -12.35 -16.92
CA ARG A 114 30.88 -13.56 -17.13
C ARG A 114 30.67 -14.24 -18.49
N ILE A 115 29.45 -14.13 -19.04
CA ILE A 115 29.08 -14.73 -20.33
C ILE A 115 28.97 -13.61 -21.35
N ARG A 116 29.57 -13.81 -22.54
CA ARG A 116 29.50 -12.86 -23.66
C ARG A 116 28.19 -13.06 -24.42
N ASP A 117 27.49 -11.97 -24.73
CA ASP A 117 26.36 -12.01 -25.65
C ASP A 117 26.90 -12.19 -27.09
N ILE A 118 26.52 -13.28 -27.75
CA ILE A 118 26.92 -13.61 -29.12
C ILE A 118 25.94 -12.93 -30.09
N GLN A 119 26.46 -12.16 -31.05
CA GLN A 119 25.62 -11.51 -32.06
C GLN A 119 24.91 -12.56 -32.93
N GLY A 120 23.59 -12.43 -33.11
CA GLY A 120 22.76 -13.37 -33.87
C GLY A 120 22.05 -14.44 -33.04
N LEU A 121 22.48 -14.68 -31.78
CA LEU A 121 21.70 -15.47 -30.83
C LEU A 121 20.85 -14.55 -29.95
N PRO A 122 19.61 -14.95 -29.62
CA PRO A 122 18.79 -14.18 -28.68
C PRO A 122 19.50 -14.16 -27.33
N SER A 123 19.79 -12.96 -26.81
CA SER A 123 20.43 -12.79 -25.50
C SER A 123 19.60 -13.50 -24.43
N ARG A 124 20.24 -13.98 -23.36
CA ARG A 124 19.58 -14.62 -22.21
C ARG A 124 18.50 -13.74 -21.55
N LYS A 125 18.51 -12.43 -21.79
CA LYS A 125 17.45 -11.51 -21.34
C LYS A 125 16.22 -11.50 -22.25
N SER A 126 16.39 -11.88 -23.52
CA SER A 126 15.37 -11.92 -24.57
C SER A 126 14.79 -13.32 -24.76
N GLN A 127 15.60 -14.37 -24.55
CA GLN A 127 15.08 -15.69 -24.20
C GLN A 127 14.41 -15.52 -22.84
N THR A 128 13.09 -15.53 -22.85
CA THR A 128 12.26 -15.25 -21.68
C THR A 128 12.81 -15.95 -20.44
N LEU A 129 12.80 -15.27 -19.28
CA LEU A 129 13.15 -15.84 -17.96
C LEU A 129 12.31 -17.09 -17.60
N HIS A 130 11.37 -17.46 -18.47
CA HIS A 130 10.36 -18.49 -18.35
C HIS A 130 10.42 -19.35 -19.60
N THR A 131 11.36 -20.29 -19.64
CA THR A 131 11.34 -21.43 -20.58
C THR A 131 10.28 -22.46 -20.17
N ASP A 132 9.71 -22.30 -18.98
CA ASP A 132 8.62 -23.12 -18.47
C ASP A 132 7.30 -22.56 -18.98
N ILE A 133 6.57 -23.41 -19.72
CA ILE A 133 5.24 -23.14 -20.29
C ILE A 133 4.25 -22.57 -19.27
N ARG A 134 4.38 -22.90 -17.98
CA ARG A 134 3.50 -22.38 -16.91
C ARG A 134 3.63 -20.88 -16.71
N PHE A 135 4.78 -20.33 -17.05
CA PHE A 135 5.11 -18.92 -16.89
C PHE A 135 5.32 -18.23 -18.24
N ASP A 136 4.98 -18.90 -19.35
CA ASP A 136 5.00 -18.29 -20.66
C ASP A 136 3.92 -17.20 -20.75
N ALA A 137 4.34 -16.00 -21.13
CA ALA A 137 3.48 -14.84 -21.25
C ALA A 137 2.38 -15.02 -22.31
N ALA A 138 2.56 -15.96 -23.25
CA ALA A 138 1.57 -16.30 -24.26
C ALA A 138 0.24 -16.80 -23.66
N TYR A 139 0.27 -17.51 -22.52
CA TYR A 139 -0.93 -18.00 -21.84
C TYR A 139 -1.66 -16.93 -21.02
N GLY A 140 -1.10 -15.74 -20.88
CA GLY A 140 -1.72 -14.61 -20.17
C GLY A 140 -1.74 -14.76 -18.64
N LYS A 141 -2.53 -13.94 -17.98
CA LYS A 141 -2.68 -13.94 -16.50
C LYS A 141 -3.79 -14.89 -16.09
N ALA A 142 -3.55 -15.69 -15.06
CA ALA A 142 -4.57 -16.58 -14.50
C ALA A 142 -5.79 -15.80 -13.99
N ASP A 143 -7.00 -16.28 -14.30
CA ASP A 143 -8.22 -15.76 -13.70
C ASP A 143 -8.32 -16.24 -12.25
N ILE A 144 -8.01 -15.32 -11.33
CA ILE A 144 -8.03 -15.54 -9.89
C ILE A 144 -9.46 -15.91 -9.43
N THR A 145 -10.50 -15.36 -10.07
CA THR A 145 -11.89 -15.62 -9.66
C THR A 145 -12.35 -17.01 -10.04
N GLN A 146 -11.95 -17.50 -11.22
CA GLN A 146 -12.22 -18.88 -11.63
C GLN A 146 -11.41 -19.86 -10.79
N THR A 147 -10.12 -19.57 -10.57
CA THR A 147 -9.25 -20.37 -9.70
C THR A 147 -9.84 -20.50 -8.30
N ARG A 148 -10.31 -19.39 -7.72
CA ARG A 148 -10.94 -19.36 -6.39
C ARG A 148 -12.16 -20.28 -6.30
N LYS A 149 -12.97 -20.35 -7.36
CA LYS A 149 -14.15 -21.23 -7.45
C LYS A 149 -13.75 -22.69 -7.61
N ASN A 150 -12.83 -22.99 -8.53
CA ASN A 150 -12.39 -24.35 -8.82
C ASN A 150 -11.76 -25.02 -7.59
N TYR A 151 -11.04 -24.25 -6.77
CA TYR A 151 -10.39 -24.73 -5.56
C TYR A 151 -11.10 -24.31 -4.27
N ALA A 152 -12.41 -24.04 -4.32
CA ALA A 152 -13.19 -23.67 -3.13
C ALA A 152 -13.20 -24.77 -2.06
N PHE A 153 -13.14 -26.04 -2.49
CA PHE A 153 -13.09 -27.20 -1.59
C PHE A 153 -11.91 -27.16 -0.61
N LEU A 154 -10.77 -26.56 -0.99
CA LEU A 154 -9.59 -26.46 -0.11
C LEU A 154 -9.87 -25.71 1.19
N ASP A 155 -10.89 -24.86 1.22
CA ASP A 155 -11.27 -24.16 2.44
C ASP A 155 -11.87 -25.09 3.49
N GLU A 156 -12.54 -26.15 3.06
CA GLU A 156 -13.07 -27.19 3.95
C GLU A 156 -11.92 -27.98 4.57
N TYR A 157 -10.96 -28.40 3.74
CA TYR A 157 -9.75 -29.08 4.21
C TYR A 157 -8.96 -28.23 5.20
N ARG A 158 -8.74 -26.94 4.90
CA ARG A 158 -8.04 -26.03 5.83
C ARG A 158 -8.78 -25.82 7.14
N LYS A 159 -10.12 -25.76 7.13
CA LYS A 159 -10.93 -25.66 8.35
C LYS A 159 -10.77 -26.92 9.20
N GLN A 160 -10.84 -28.10 8.59
CA GLN A 160 -10.62 -29.37 9.27
C GLN A 160 -9.20 -29.46 9.84
N GLU A 161 -8.19 -29.05 9.08
CA GLU A 161 -6.81 -29.01 9.52
C GLU A 161 -6.62 -28.09 10.75
N ILE A 162 -7.22 -26.90 10.73
CA ILE A 162 -7.21 -25.99 11.90
C ILE A 162 -7.87 -26.65 13.10
N GLN A 163 -9.02 -27.33 12.92
CA GLN A 163 -9.71 -28.03 14.00
C GLN A 163 -8.86 -29.16 14.58
N ASN A 164 -8.22 -29.96 13.74
CA ASN A 164 -7.35 -31.05 14.16
C ASN A 164 -6.14 -30.52 14.93
N MET A 165 -5.49 -29.46 14.43
CA MET A 165 -4.35 -28.82 15.11
C MET A 165 -4.77 -28.21 16.47
N GLU A 166 -5.96 -27.62 16.55
CA GLU A 166 -6.51 -27.16 17.82
C GLU A 166 -6.82 -28.28 18.81
N GLN A 167 -7.33 -29.42 18.32
CA GLN A 167 -7.59 -30.60 19.15
C GLN A 167 -6.29 -31.16 19.70
N ILE A 168 -5.28 -31.35 18.85
CA ILE A 168 -3.94 -31.82 19.26
C ILE A 168 -3.35 -30.92 20.35
N LEU A 169 -3.48 -29.59 20.24
CA LEU A 169 -3.00 -28.67 21.28
C LEU A 169 -3.83 -28.72 22.58
N LYS A 170 -5.13 -29.02 22.50
CA LYS A 170 -6.02 -29.14 23.67
C LYS A 170 -5.86 -30.48 24.39
N ASP A 171 -5.45 -31.51 23.66
CA ASP A 171 -5.29 -32.87 24.18
C ASP A 171 -4.11 -32.95 25.15
N LYS A 172 -4.41 -32.80 26.44
CA LYS A 172 -3.44 -32.89 27.54
C LYS A 172 -2.75 -34.25 27.66
N LYS A 173 -3.31 -35.28 27.03
CA LYS A 173 -2.78 -36.66 26.99
C LYS A 173 -1.73 -36.85 25.88
N SER A 174 -1.60 -35.90 24.97
CA SER A 174 -0.59 -35.95 23.93
C SER A 174 0.79 -35.81 24.57
N LYS A 175 1.66 -36.80 24.35
CA LYS A 175 3.07 -36.77 24.81
C LYS A 175 3.91 -35.95 23.81
N LEU A 176 3.48 -34.74 23.52
CA LEU A 176 4.20 -33.82 22.65
C LEU A 176 5.22 -33.03 23.48
N ASP A 177 6.41 -32.92 22.92
CA ASP A 177 7.45 -32.04 23.47
C ASP A 177 7.03 -30.56 23.36
N GLU A 178 7.63 -29.68 24.15
CA GLU A 178 7.25 -28.26 24.11
C GLU A 178 7.57 -27.64 22.73
N ASP A 179 8.73 -27.97 22.16
CA ASP A 179 9.13 -27.54 20.82
C ASP A 179 8.09 -27.96 19.76
N GLN A 180 7.57 -29.19 19.87
CA GLN A 180 6.54 -29.69 18.96
C GLN A 180 5.21 -28.93 19.11
N LYS A 181 4.83 -28.58 20.34
CA LYS A 181 3.62 -27.77 20.59
C LYS A 181 3.80 -26.36 20.02
N GLU A 182 4.98 -25.77 20.15
CA GLU A 182 5.29 -24.46 19.57
C GLU A 182 5.21 -24.48 18.05
N GLU A 183 5.78 -25.51 17.41
CA GLU A 183 5.64 -25.69 15.96
C GLU A 183 4.17 -25.79 15.52
N ILE A 184 3.35 -26.56 16.25
CA ILE A 184 1.93 -26.73 15.95
C ILE A 184 1.20 -25.40 16.12
N LYS A 185 1.48 -24.62 17.18
CA LYS A 185 0.93 -23.28 17.40
C LYS A 185 1.28 -22.33 16.25
N LEU A 186 2.53 -22.34 15.79
CA LEU A 186 3.00 -21.49 14.70
C LEU A 186 2.32 -21.85 13.38
N LYS A 187 2.28 -23.15 13.04
CA LYS A 187 1.57 -23.66 11.85
C LYS A 187 0.09 -23.27 11.88
N LEU A 188 -0.56 -23.43 13.02
CA LEU A 188 -1.94 -23.04 13.23
C LEU A 188 -2.15 -21.52 13.03
N GLN A 189 -1.29 -20.67 13.60
CA GLN A 189 -1.34 -19.22 13.42
C GLN A 189 -1.20 -18.84 11.94
N SER A 190 -0.23 -19.42 11.25
CA SER A 190 -0.01 -19.21 9.82
C SER A 190 -1.23 -19.59 8.98
N LEU A 191 -1.82 -20.77 9.24
CA LEU A 191 -3.03 -21.24 8.56
C LEU A 191 -4.24 -20.34 8.83
N LYS A 192 -4.44 -19.91 10.08
CA LYS A 192 -5.52 -18.96 10.43
C LYS A 192 -5.35 -17.62 9.72
N SER A 193 -4.14 -17.06 9.73
CA SER A 193 -3.83 -15.81 9.02
C SER A 193 -4.08 -15.93 7.52
N ARG A 194 -3.64 -17.04 6.91
CA ARG A 194 -3.91 -17.31 5.48
C ARG A 194 -5.41 -17.46 5.20
N MET A 195 -6.17 -18.13 6.06
CA MET A 195 -7.61 -18.24 5.89
C MET A 195 -8.31 -16.89 6.03
N ASP A 196 -7.88 -16.04 6.95
CA ASP A 196 -8.49 -14.73 7.16
C ASP A 196 -8.16 -13.75 6.03
N THR A 197 -6.96 -13.81 5.46
CA THR A 197 -6.61 -13.03 4.26
C THR A 197 -7.48 -13.43 3.06
N LEU A 198 -7.72 -14.74 2.85
CA LEU A 198 -8.62 -15.22 1.81
C LEU A 198 -10.07 -14.75 2.03
N LYS A 199 -10.60 -14.88 3.25
CA LYS A 199 -11.96 -14.39 3.58
C LYS A 199 -12.07 -12.89 3.33
N ASN A 200 -11.07 -12.10 3.74
CA ASN A 200 -11.07 -10.66 3.53
C ASN A 200 -11.11 -10.32 2.03
N HIS A 201 -10.29 -10.99 1.22
CA HIS A 201 -10.32 -10.84 -0.23
C HIS A 201 -11.69 -11.20 -0.82
N ASP A 202 -12.28 -12.31 -0.40
CA ASP A 202 -13.61 -12.72 -0.87
C ASP A 202 -14.69 -11.68 -0.51
N LEU A 203 -14.68 -11.17 0.72
CA LEU A 203 -15.57 -10.08 1.14
C LEU A 203 -15.39 -8.83 0.28
N GLU A 204 -14.15 -8.43 -0.01
CA GLU A 204 -13.88 -7.28 -0.88
C GLU A 204 -14.46 -7.49 -2.28
N THR A 205 -14.27 -8.68 -2.87
CA THR A 205 -14.83 -9.00 -4.18
C THR A 205 -16.36 -9.00 -4.18
N GLN A 206 -16.99 -9.49 -3.09
CA GLN A 206 -18.44 -9.52 -2.93
C GLN A 206 -19.01 -8.11 -2.84
N ILE A 207 -18.43 -7.24 -2.00
CA ILE A 207 -18.87 -5.84 -1.86
C ILE A 207 -18.80 -5.10 -3.20
N LEU A 208 -17.71 -5.27 -3.94
CA LEU A 208 -17.57 -4.65 -5.27
C LEU A 208 -18.56 -5.23 -6.29
N LYS A 209 -18.86 -6.52 -6.20
CA LYS A 209 -19.86 -7.18 -7.06
C LYS A 209 -21.27 -6.68 -6.74
N GLU A 210 -21.63 -6.55 -5.47
CA GLU A 210 -22.90 -5.99 -5.03
C GLU A 210 -23.06 -4.54 -5.45
N TYR A 211 -22.01 -3.74 -5.31
CA TYR A 211 -22.02 -2.36 -5.79
C TYR A 211 -22.33 -2.29 -7.29
N LYS A 212 -21.60 -3.08 -8.10
CA LYS A 212 -21.86 -3.17 -9.55
C LYS A 212 -23.29 -3.59 -9.83
N LYS A 213 -23.80 -4.62 -9.15
CA LYS A 213 -25.19 -5.08 -9.31
C LYS A 213 -26.19 -3.96 -9.03
N LYS A 214 -26.03 -3.21 -7.93
CA LYS A 214 -26.90 -2.06 -7.60
C LYS A 214 -26.89 -1.01 -8.70
N GLN A 215 -25.72 -0.64 -9.21
CA GLN A 215 -25.62 0.32 -10.32
C GLN A 215 -26.32 -0.16 -11.59
N TYR A 216 -26.24 -1.45 -11.94
CA TYR A 216 -26.98 -1.98 -13.07
C TYR A 216 -28.49 -2.02 -12.84
N LEU A 217 -28.93 -2.26 -11.59
CA LEU A 217 -30.35 -2.20 -11.23
C LEU A 217 -30.89 -0.77 -11.33
N ASP A 218 -30.15 0.22 -10.83
CA ASP A 218 -30.54 1.64 -10.93
C ASP A 218 -30.71 2.09 -12.39
N VAL A 219 -29.86 1.60 -13.29
CA VAL A 219 -29.97 1.85 -14.73
C VAL A 219 -31.20 1.16 -15.32
N LYS A 220 -31.42 -0.11 -14.94
CA LYS A 220 -32.59 -0.87 -15.40
C LYS A 220 -33.91 -0.24 -14.96
N GLU A 221 -33.93 0.33 -13.75
CA GLU A 221 -35.07 1.06 -13.19
C GLU A 221 -35.21 2.49 -13.75
N GLY A 222 -34.24 2.97 -14.54
CA GLY A 222 -34.24 4.31 -15.13
C GLY A 222 -33.85 5.43 -14.17
N LYS A 223 -33.41 5.11 -12.94
CA LYS A 223 -32.91 6.10 -11.97
C LYS A 223 -31.61 6.75 -12.42
N SER A 224 -30.82 6.04 -13.22
CA SER A 224 -29.59 6.53 -13.83
C SER A 224 -29.54 6.13 -15.31
N SER A 225 -28.98 7.01 -16.15
CA SER A 225 -28.83 6.72 -17.58
C SER A 225 -27.70 5.72 -17.87
N GLN A 226 -26.64 5.71 -17.04
CA GLN A 226 -25.47 4.85 -17.22
C GLN A 226 -24.96 4.34 -15.87
N PRO A 227 -24.34 3.14 -15.82
CA PRO A 227 -23.83 2.56 -14.58
C PRO A 227 -22.61 3.35 -14.10
N TYR A 228 -22.62 3.78 -12.84
CA TYR A 228 -21.49 4.53 -12.29
C TYR A 228 -20.35 3.60 -11.86
N PHE A 229 -19.17 3.78 -12.47
CA PHE A 229 -17.97 3.02 -12.15
C PHE A 229 -17.09 3.75 -11.13
N LEU A 230 -16.86 3.13 -9.98
CA LEU A 230 -16.05 3.72 -8.90
C LEU A 230 -14.59 3.94 -9.31
N LYS A 231 -14.06 5.12 -8.95
CA LYS A 231 -12.61 5.38 -8.95
C LYS A 231 -11.91 4.53 -7.90
N ARG A 232 -10.59 4.35 -8.02
CA ARG A 232 -9.78 3.56 -7.05
C ARG A 232 -9.92 4.06 -5.61
N GLY A 233 -9.95 5.38 -5.42
CA GLY A 233 -10.15 6.00 -4.11
C GLY A 233 -11.50 5.65 -3.49
N ASP A 234 -12.57 5.68 -4.29
CA ASP A 234 -13.92 5.43 -3.78
C ASP A 234 -14.18 3.93 -3.53
N LYS A 235 -13.59 3.04 -4.36
CA LYS A 235 -13.54 1.60 -4.04
C LYS A 235 -12.93 1.37 -2.66
N ARG A 236 -11.80 2.01 -2.36
CA ARG A 236 -11.13 1.88 -1.05
C ARG A 236 -12.01 2.40 0.09
N LYS A 237 -12.72 3.52 -0.11
CA LYS A 237 -13.65 4.06 0.90
C LYS A 237 -14.79 3.08 1.20
N ILE A 238 -15.41 2.50 0.16
CA ILE A 238 -16.49 1.53 0.31
C ILE A 238 -16.01 0.27 1.03
N LEU A 239 -14.86 -0.28 0.62
CA LEU A 239 -14.26 -1.44 1.28
C LEU A 239 -13.91 -1.15 2.74
N GLN A 240 -13.34 0.03 3.03
CA GLN A 240 -12.98 0.44 4.37
C GLN A 240 -14.20 0.64 5.26
N LYS A 241 -15.27 1.23 4.72
CA LYS A 241 -16.56 1.37 5.43
C LYS A 241 -17.09 -0.01 5.81
N ALA A 242 -17.21 -0.92 4.84
CA ALA A 242 -17.68 -2.27 5.08
C ALA A 242 -16.80 -3.04 6.09
N LYS A 243 -15.47 -2.91 6.00
CA LYS A 243 -14.52 -3.54 6.94
C LYS A 243 -14.71 -3.04 8.37
N TYR A 244 -14.95 -1.74 8.56
CA TYR A 244 -15.20 -1.21 9.90
C TYR A 244 -16.59 -1.59 10.40
N ASP A 245 -17.60 -1.56 9.52
CA ASP A 245 -18.97 -1.94 9.83
C ASP A 245 -19.05 -3.40 10.31
N SER A 246 -18.27 -4.31 9.71
CA SER A 246 -18.19 -5.72 10.13
C SER A 246 -17.39 -5.96 11.42
N MET A 247 -16.59 -4.99 11.89
CA MET A 247 -15.81 -5.11 13.13
C MET A 247 -16.65 -4.79 14.37
N LYS A 248 -16.30 -5.44 15.49
CA LYS A 248 -16.86 -5.13 16.81
C LYS A 248 -16.53 -3.68 17.22
N PRO A 249 -17.39 -2.99 17.97
CA PRO A 249 -17.20 -1.57 18.32
C PRO A 249 -15.87 -1.31 19.02
N LYS A 250 -15.52 -2.10 20.04
CA LYS A 250 -14.23 -2.01 20.76
C LYS A 250 -13.01 -2.20 19.84
N GLN A 251 -13.12 -3.10 18.86
CA GLN A 251 -12.04 -3.35 17.89
C GLN A 251 -11.92 -2.19 16.90
N ARG A 252 -13.05 -1.66 16.44
CA ARG A 252 -13.13 -0.48 15.56
C ARG A 252 -12.50 0.73 16.22
N GLU A 253 -12.86 1.03 17.47
CA GLU A 253 -12.28 2.13 18.26
C GLU A 253 -10.78 1.97 18.42
N LYS A 254 -10.30 0.81 18.86
CA LYS A 254 -8.85 0.53 19.00
C LYS A 254 -8.10 0.69 17.67
N ALA A 255 -8.69 0.24 16.55
CA ALA A 255 -8.09 0.40 15.24
C ALA A 255 -8.04 1.88 14.79
N MET A 256 -9.09 2.65 15.09
CA MET A 256 -9.14 4.09 14.82
C MET A 256 -8.19 4.87 15.70
N GLU A 257 -8.06 4.51 16.98
CA GLU A 257 -7.09 5.11 17.91
C GLU A 257 -5.66 4.86 17.45
N ARG A 258 -5.32 3.62 17.07
CA ARG A 258 -4.00 3.29 16.49
C ARG A 258 -3.72 4.12 15.24
N LYS A 259 -4.72 4.30 14.36
CA LYS A 259 -4.58 5.16 13.18
C LYS A 259 -4.38 6.63 13.55
N ARG A 260 -5.12 7.15 14.54
CA ARG A 260 -4.96 8.51 15.06
C ARG A 260 -3.54 8.71 15.61
N LYS A 261 -3.05 7.79 16.45
CA LYS A 261 -1.68 7.80 17.00
C LYS A 261 -0.62 7.74 15.89
N LYS A 262 -0.76 6.86 14.90
CA LYS A 262 0.16 6.81 13.74
C LYS A 262 0.14 8.10 12.92
N ARG A 263 -1.02 8.73 12.75
CA ARG A 263 -1.16 10.02 12.06
C ARG A 263 -0.46 11.13 12.84
N LEU A 264 -0.75 11.24 14.14
CA LEU A 264 -0.10 12.19 15.04
C LEU A 264 1.43 12.01 15.04
N GLY A 265 1.94 10.78 15.13
CA GLY A 265 3.38 10.53 15.09
C GLY A 265 4.03 10.95 13.76
N LYS A 266 3.33 10.80 12.62
CA LYS A 266 3.79 11.32 11.32
C LYS A 266 3.78 12.84 11.28
N GLU A 267 2.74 13.46 11.81
CA GLU A 267 2.63 14.92 11.91
C GLU A 267 3.75 15.47 12.78
N PHE A 268 3.99 14.93 13.97
CA PHE A 268 5.12 15.32 14.83
C PHE A 268 6.47 15.17 14.12
N ARG A 269 6.71 14.03 13.47
CA ARG A 269 7.94 13.81 12.70
C ARG A 269 8.12 14.84 11.58
N GLN A 270 7.05 15.19 10.87
CA GLN A 270 7.08 16.24 9.83
C GLN A 270 7.36 17.63 10.40
N LEU A 271 6.95 17.90 11.64
CA LEU A 271 7.24 19.15 12.34
C LEU A 271 8.69 19.20 12.84
N GLU A 272 9.25 18.09 13.33
CA GLU A 272 10.60 17.99 13.90
C GLU A 272 11.73 18.26 12.88
N PHE A 273 11.58 17.82 11.63
CA PHE A 273 12.63 17.93 10.62
C PHE A 273 12.64 19.26 9.84
N ARG A 274 11.85 20.25 10.26
CA ARG A 274 11.92 21.59 9.69
C ARG A 274 12.69 22.45 10.67
N SER A 275 14.01 22.52 10.48
CA SER A 275 14.89 23.49 11.14
C SER A 275 14.17 24.84 11.18
N ARG A 276 14.12 25.45 12.36
CA ARG A 276 13.74 26.86 12.49
C ARG A 276 14.68 27.63 11.57
N ASN A 277 14.19 28.00 10.39
CA ASN A 277 14.85 29.02 9.58
C ASN A 277 14.77 30.28 10.44
N VAL A 278 15.90 30.57 11.09
CA VAL A 278 16.22 31.89 11.63
C VAL A 278 16.65 32.75 10.46
#